data_AF-A0A7S1WDL6-F1
#
_entry.id   AF-A0A7S1WDL6-F1
#
_cell.length_a   1.000
_cell.length_b   1.000
_cell.length_c   1.000
_cell.angle_alpha   90.00
_cell.angle_beta   90.00
_cell.angle_gamma   90.00
#
_symmetry.space_group_name_H-M   'P 1'
#
loop_
_entity.id
_entity.type
_entity.pdbx_description
1 polymer ?
#
loop_
_entity_poly.entity_id
_entity_poly.type
_entity_poly.pdbx_seq_one_letter_code
_entity_poly.pdbx_strand_id
1 'polypeptide(L)'
;AIGSRHLPSKRSGHPPPARRAAMADGAESKLIAQLRERVASLENELAQQRCQPITTFSFADEAGKCKLYVELGDRVLAGKYLDQESVASTEAAASVAFLERACELHVYAPSPSGGVAAHHAVTFAFESEIVPDKCVWKVDRPNGRVVIALKKRDESRSWGAVSTNDMRPSPAAGSGELNVTIHIERRLGIRVSKSLPRGMTVRELKRILVQEDSLQKASEQEIGLMQSGTGRVLLDTDVLTSEAVELEVCTGDFLDRPD
;
A
#
# COMPACT_ATOMS: atom_id res chain seq x y z
N ALA A 1 -1.19 85.63 -23.70
CA ALA A 1 0.17 85.06 -23.64
C ALA A 1 0.32 84.32 -22.32
N ILE A 2 0.22 82.99 -22.33
CA ILE A 2 0.26 82.15 -21.12
C ILE A 2 1.58 81.39 -21.17
N GLY A 3 2.45 81.66 -20.20
CA GLY A 3 3.81 81.14 -20.12
C GLY A 3 3.86 79.73 -19.53
N SER A 4 4.38 78.78 -20.30
CA SER A 4 4.73 77.43 -19.85
C SER A 4 5.97 77.47 -18.95
N ARG A 5 5.81 77.14 -17.68
CA ARG A 5 6.93 76.85 -16.78
C ARG A 5 7.32 75.38 -16.90
N HIS A 6 8.49 75.13 -17.46
CA HIS A 6 9.19 73.85 -17.41
C HIS A 6 9.73 73.61 -15.99
N LEU A 7 9.36 72.48 -15.38
CA LEU A 7 10.00 71.99 -14.15
C LEU A 7 11.09 70.96 -14.52
N PRO A 8 12.26 71.01 -13.86
CA PRO A 8 13.37 70.10 -14.17
C PRO A 8 13.10 68.70 -13.59
N SER A 9 13.21 67.70 -14.46
CA SER A 9 13.16 66.28 -14.12
C SER A 9 14.36 65.89 -13.25
N LYS A 10 14.09 65.58 -11.97
CA LYS A 10 15.08 65.00 -11.05
C LYS A 10 15.39 63.57 -11.49
N ARG A 11 16.57 63.36 -12.09
CA ARG A 11 17.16 62.04 -12.31
C ARG A 11 17.45 61.39 -10.95
N SER A 12 16.62 60.41 -10.56
CA SER A 12 16.94 59.49 -9.47
C SER A 12 18.01 58.52 -9.94
N GLY A 13 19.27 58.79 -9.57
CA GLY A 13 20.35 57.83 -9.69
C GLY A 13 20.10 56.66 -8.75
N HIS A 14 19.50 55.58 -9.26
CA HIS A 14 19.50 54.29 -8.58
C HIS A 14 20.96 53.79 -8.50
N PRO A 15 21.48 53.47 -7.31
CA PRO A 15 22.75 52.76 -7.21
C PRO A 15 22.61 51.40 -7.89
N PRO A 16 23.62 50.93 -8.64
CA PRO A 16 23.59 49.59 -9.23
C PRO A 16 23.43 48.56 -8.12
N PRO A 17 22.59 47.53 -8.30
CA PRO A 17 22.40 46.49 -7.29
C PRO A 17 23.75 45.83 -7.01
N ALA A 18 24.17 45.89 -5.74
CA ALA A 18 25.39 45.26 -5.28
C ALA A 18 25.38 43.77 -5.67
N ARG A 19 26.42 43.33 -6.37
CA ARG A 19 26.71 41.93 -6.76
C ARG A 19 26.90 41.03 -5.52
N ARG A 20 25.83 40.74 -4.78
CA ARG A 20 25.78 39.79 -3.66
C ARG A 20 24.97 38.54 -4.02
N ALA A 21 25.20 37.97 -5.20
CA ALA A 21 24.40 36.85 -5.73
C ALA A 21 25.23 35.69 -6.29
N ALA A 22 26.43 35.41 -5.75
CA ALA A 22 27.30 34.37 -6.32
C ALA A 22 27.77 33.28 -5.33
N MET A 23 27.44 33.38 -4.02
CA MET A 23 27.87 32.37 -3.03
C MET A 23 26.74 31.62 -2.33
N ALA A 24 25.48 32.07 -2.42
CA ALA A 24 24.33 31.32 -1.91
C ALA A 24 23.96 30.11 -2.80
N ASP A 25 24.29 30.19 -4.09
CA ASP A 25 23.87 29.23 -5.13
C ASP A 25 24.50 27.83 -4.95
N GLY A 26 25.72 27.76 -4.39
CA GLY A 26 26.45 26.49 -4.25
C GLY A 26 25.93 25.58 -3.13
N ALA A 27 25.44 26.15 -2.03
CA ALA A 27 24.88 25.37 -0.91
C ALA A 27 23.50 24.83 -1.26
N GLU A 28 22.66 25.68 -1.89
CA GLU A 28 21.35 25.31 -2.38
C GLU A 28 21.42 24.21 -3.45
N SER A 29 22.36 24.33 -4.41
CA SER A 29 22.58 23.31 -5.45
C SER A 29 22.96 21.93 -4.86
N LYS A 30 23.82 21.89 -3.85
CA LYS A 30 24.22 20.62 -3.18
C LYS A 30 23.05 19.97 -2.45
N LEU A 31 22.24 20.77 -1.74
CA LEU A 31 21.05 20.26 -1.05
C LEU A 31 20.02 19.72 -2.04
N ILE A 32 19.78 20.42 -3.15
CA ILE A 32 18.90 19.96 -4.23
C ILE A 32 19.38 18.62 -4.80
N ALA A 33 20.69 18.45 -5.00
CA ALA A 33 21.25 17.19 -5.48
C ALA A 33 21.03 16.04 -4.49
N GLN A 34 21.28 16.24 -3.20
CA GLN A 34 21.04 15.24 -2.15
C GLN A 34 19.56 14.86 -2.02
N LEU A 35 18.65 15.84 -2.09
CA LEU A 35 17.22 15.58 -2.03
C LEU A 35 16.74 14.78 -3.26
N ARG A 36 17.25 15.09 -4.46
CA ARG A 36 16.94 14.31 -5.68
C ARG A 36 17.44 12.87 -5.58
N GLU A 37 18.64 12.66 -5.04
CA GLU A 37 19.18 11.33 -4.80
C GLU A 37 18.32 10.55 -3.80
N ARG A 38 17.89 11.18 -2.71
CA ARG A 38 17.03 10.51 -1.72
C ARG A 38 15.63 10.21 -2.27
N VAL A 39 15.04 11.12 -3.04
CA VAL A 39 13.76 10.87 -3.73
C VAL A 39 13.89 9.69 -4.68
N ALA A 40 14.94 9.65 -5.50
CA ALA A 40 15.19 8.53 -6.40
C ALA A 40 15.36 7.19 -5.64
N SER A 41 16.05 7.21 -4.50
CA SER A 41 16.17 6.03 -3.60
C SER A 41 14.80 5.57 -3.10
N LEU A 42 13.97 6.50 -2.59
CA LEU A 42 12.65 6.18 -2.04
C LEU A 42 11.66 5.72 -3.13
N GLU A 43 11.71 6.31 -4.31
CA GLU A 43 10.91 5.86 -5.46
C GLU A 43 11.31 4.44 -5.88
N ASN A 44 12.60 4.11 -5.82
CA ASN A 44 13.08 2.76 -6.09
C ASN A 44 12.65 1.77 -4.99
N GLU A 45 12.75 2.14 -3.71
CA GLU A 45 12.23 1.34 -2.59
C GLU A 45 10.72 1.10 -2.72
N LEU A 46 9.95 2.15 -3.04
CA LEU A 46 8.50 2.05 -3.26
C LEU A 46 8.17 1.19 -4.48
N ALA A 47 8.93 1.31 -5.57
CA ALA A 47 8.77 0.48 -6.75
C ALA A 47 9.07 -1.00 -6.45
N GLN A 48 10.06 -1.29 -5.61
CA GLN A 48 10.36 -2.64 -5.14
C GLN A 48 9.27 -3.21 -4.21
N GLN A 49 8.60 -2.34 -3.45
CA GLN A 49 7.47 -2.72 -2.59
C GLN A 49 6.15 -2.94 -3.35
N ARG A 50 6.04 -2.46 -4.59
CA ARG A 50 4.83 -2.67 -5.39
C ARG A 50 4.70 -4.13 -5.78
N CYS A 51 3.62 -4.76 -5.33
CA CYS A 51 3.25 -6.11 -5.74
C CYS A 51 2.97 -6.14 -7.25
N GLN A 52 3.68 -7.00 -7.97
CA GLN A 52 3.38 -7.36 -9.34
C GLN A 52 2.31 -8.46 -9.36
N PRO A 53 1.28 -8.35 -10.21
CA PRO A 53 0.25 -9.38 -10.29
C PRO A 53 0.81 -10.67 -10.90
N ILE A 54 0.33 -11.82 -10.42
CA ILE A 54 0.61 -13.11 -11.06
C ILE A 54 -0.52 -13.44 -12.02
N THR A 55 -0.22 -13.45 -13.31
CA THR A 55 -1.23 -13.61 -14.37
C THR A 55 -1.27 -14.99 -15.00
N THR A 56 -0.26 -15.83 -14.75
CA THR A 56 -0.13 -17.14 -15.39
C THR A 56 -0.28 -18.25 -14.36
N PHE A 57 -1.39 -18.97 -14.46
CA PHE A 57 -1.64 -20.15 -13.64
C PHE A 57 -2.51 -21.14 -14.40
N SER A 58 -2.49 -22.39 -13.96
CA SER A 58 -3.44 -23.42 -14.38
C SER A 58 -4.08 -24.10 -13.18
N PHE A 59 -5.26 -24.65 -13.41
CA PHE A 59 -6.11 -25.25 -12.39
C PHE A 59 -6.50 -26.66 -12.83
N ALA A 60 -6.46 -27.61 -11.91
CA ALA A 60 -6.91 -28.98 -12.12
C ALA A 60 -7.83 -29.40 -10.96
N ASP A 61 -9.05 -29.76 -11.30
CA ASP A 61 -10.03 -30.28 -10.36
C ASP A 61 -9.96 -31.81 -10.24
N GLU A 62 -9.81 -32.31 -9.03
CA GLU A 62 -9.80 -33.75 -8.71
C GLU A 62 -10.90 -34.04 -7.68
N ALA A 63 -11.45 -35.25 -7.63
CA ALA A 63 -12.49 -35.57 -6.65
C ALA A 63 -11.99 -35.28 -5.21
N GLY A 64 -12.67 -34.36 -4.51
CA GLY A 64 -12.28 -33.91 -3.17
C GLY A 64 -11.02 -33.04 -3.06
N LYS A 65 -10.32 -32.71 -4.15
CA LYS A 65 -9.08 -31.90 -4.13
C LYS A 65 -9.01 -30.97 -5.34
N CYS A 66 -8.33 -29.85 -5.21
CA CYS A 66 -7.99 -28.98 -6.32
C CYS A 66 -6.50 -28.72 -6.32
N LYS A 67 -5.88 -28.60 -7.49
CA LYS A 67 -4.48 -28.15 -7.64
C LYS A 67 -4.39 -26.89 -8.48
N LEU A 68 -3.66 -25.91 -7.98
CA LEU A 68 -3.23 -24.74 -8.73
C LEU A 68 -1.75 -24.87 -9.04
N TYR A 69 -1.38 -24.59 -10.29
CA TYR A 69 0.00 -24.51 -10.74
C TYR A 69 0.26 -23.08 -11.18
N VAL A 70 1.04 -22.35 -10.39
CA VAL A 70 1.30 -20.92 -10.58
C VAL A 70 2.68 -20.74 -11.19
N GLU A 71 2.74 -20.29 -12.43
CA GLU A 71 3.97 -20.15 -13.20
C GLU A 71 4.63 -18.81 -12.87
N LEU A 72 5.86 -18.84 -12.35
CA LEU A 72 6.61 -17.65 -11.90
C LEU A 72 7.86 -17.41 -12.76
N GLY A 73 8.24 -18.41 -13.56
CA GLY A 73 9.43 -18.40 -14.39
C GLY A 73 10.71 -18.70 -13.60
N ASP A 74 11.73 -19.15 -14.32
CA ASP A 74 12.98 -19.63 -13.71
C ASP A 74 13.69 -18.58 -12.88
N ARG A 75 13.59 -17.30 -13.27
CA ARG A 75 14.33 -16.20 -12.63
C ARG A 75 13.88 -15.91 -11.21
N VAL A 76 12.61 -16.13 -10.88
CA VAL A 76 12.06 -15.86 -9.56
C VAL A 76 12.51 -16.92 -8.56
N LEU A 77 12.68 -18.17 -9.01
CA LEU A 77 12.98 -19.31 -8.15
C LEU A 77 14.45 -19.78 -8.20
N ALA A 78 15.24 -19.29 -9.16
CA ALA A 78 16.65 -19.66 -9.35
C ALA A 78 17.64 -18.89 -8.45
N GLY A 79 17.16 -18.07 -7.51
CA GLY A 79 18.00 -17.37 -6.55
C GLY A 79 18.83 -18.33 -5.70
N LYS A 80 20.04 -18.65 -6.15
CA LYS A 80 21.08 -19.21 -5.29
C LYS A 80 21.50 -18.09 -4.35
N TYR A 81 20.97 -18.07 -3.13
CA TYR A 81 21.60 -17.29 -2.07
C TYR A 81 23.03 -17.82 -1.94
N LEU A 82 24.01 -17.02 -2.36
CA LEU A 82 25.42 -17.30 -2.12
C LEU A 82 25.61 -17.25 -0.61
N ASP A 83 25.77 -18.44 -0.04
CA ASP A 83 25.91 -18.69 1.38
C ASP A 83 27.10 -17.91 1.96
N GLN A 84 26.83 -16.84 2.71
CA GLN A 84 27.66 -16.48 3.85
C GLN A 84 27.11 -17.25 5.06
N GLU A 85 27.64 -18.45 5.28
CA GLU A 85 27.65 -19.20 6.56
C GLU A 85 26.33 -19.37 7.34
N SER A 86 25.15 -19.30 6.70
CA SER A 86 23.88 -19.46 7.40
C SER A 86 22.91 -20.28 6.55
N VAL A 87 22.83 -21.57 6.90
CA VAL A 87 21.92 -22.58 6.34
C VAL A 87 20.45 -22.18 6.55
N ALA A 88 19.95 -21.29 5.70
CA ALA A 88 18.53 -21.04 5.52
C ALA A 88 18.08 -21.72 4.22
N SER A 89 17.46 -22.90 4.35
CA SER A 89 16.88 -23.64 3.23
C SER A 89 15.76 -22.84 2.58
N THR A 90 15.75 -22.81 1.24
CA THR A 90 15.04 -21.85 0.37
C THR A 90 13.54 -22.15 0.19
N GLU A 91 12.77 -22.36 1.26
CA GLU A 91 11.30 -22.16 1.24
C GLU A 91 10.91 -20.68 1.44
N ALA A 92 11.87 -19.83 1.81
CA ALA A 92 11.65 -18.44 2.25
C ALA A 92 11.19 -17.44 1.16
N ALA A 93 11.11 -17.84 -0.12
CA ALA A 93 10.77 -16.93 -1.22
C ALA A 93 9.27 -16.94 -1.57
N ALA A 94 8.47 -17.80 -0.97
CA ALA A 94 7.03 -17.81 -1.19
C ALA A 94 6.29 -18.04 0.14
N SER A 95 5.10 -17.46 0.25
CA SER A 95 4.19 -17.69 1.38
C SER A 95 2.77 -17.85 0.86
N VAL A 96 2.05 -18.84 1.39
CA VAL A 96 0.64 -19.07 1.06
C VAL A 96 -0.19 -19.00 2.34
N ALA A 97 -1.20 -18.15 2.34
CA ALA A 97 -2.24 -18.12 3.37
C ALA A 97 -3.51 -18.79 2.84
N PHE A 98 -4.06 -19.74 3.60
CA PHE A 98 -5.31 -20.43 3.26
C PHE A 98 -6.47 -19.85 4.08
N LEU A 99 -7.53 -19.44 3.40
CA LEU A 99 -8.78 -18.94 3.96
C LEU A 99 -9.92 -19.89 3.55
N GLU A 100 -11.08 -19.79 4.19
CA GLU A 100 -12.18 -20.74 3.93
C GLU A 100 -12.62 -20.77 2.46
N ARG A 101 -12.55 -19.66 1.73
CA ARG A 101 -12.97 -19.55 0.32
C ARG A 101 -11.93 -18.88 -0.58
N ALA A 102 -10.70 -18.75 -0.10
CA ALA A 102 -9.63 -18.10 -0.85
C ALA A 102 -8.25 -18.63 -0.45
N CYS A 103 -7.24 -18.39 -1.27
CA CYS A 103 -5.86 -18.42 -0.82
C CYS A 103 -5.07 -17.25 -1.38
N GLU A 104 -4.11 -16.78 -0.60
CA GLU A 104 -3.24 -15.66 -0.95
C GLU A 104 -1.82 -16.20 -1.13
N LEU A 105 -1.24 -15.98 -2.31
CA LEU A 105 0.13 -16.36 -2.62
C LEU A 105 0.96 -15.09 -2.76
N HIS A 106 2.02 -14.99 -1.98
CA HIS A 106 3.06 -13.98 -2.13
C HIS A 106 4.37 -14.66 -2.50
N VAL A 107 5.12 -14.05 -3.42
CA VAL A 107 6.42 -14.54 -3.87
C VAL A 107 7.41 -13.37 -3.89
N TYR A 108 8.56 -13.56 -3.29
CA TYR A 108 9.62 -12.56 -3.19
C TYR A 108 10.85 -13.05 -3.96
N ALA A 109 11.16 -12.39 -5.07
CA ALA A 109 12.38 -12.63 -5.82
C ALA A 109 13.54 -11.85 -5.17
N PRO A 110 14.63 -12.51 -4.74
CA PRO A 110 15.76 -11.81 -4.16
C PRO A 110 16.53 -10.99 -5.22
N SER A 111 17.06 -9.84 -4.80
CA SER A 111 17.98 -9.05 -5.62
C SER A 111 19.42 -9.55 -5.48
N PRO A 112 20.24 -9.56 -6.55
CA PRO A 112 21.68 -9.90 -6.44
C PRO A 112 22.46 -8.92 -5.55
N SER A 113 21.95 -7.73 -5.31
CA SER A 113 22.52 -6.73 -4.39
C SER A 113 22.21 -6.97 -2.91
N GLY A 114 21.47 -8.04 -2.59
CA GLY A 114 20.74 -8.15 -1.32
C GLY A 114 19.40 -7.41 -1.39
N GLY A 115 18.40 -7.90 -0.66
CA GLY A 115 17.03 -7.37 -0.65
C GLY A 115 16.07 -8.08 -1.60
N VAL A 116 14.88 -7.47 -1.82
CA VAL A 116 13.81 -8.00 -2.68
C VAL A 116 13.81 -7.24 -4.02
N ALA A 117 14.09 -7.94 -5.10
CA ALA A 117 14.03 -7.38 -6.46
C ALA A 117 12.60 -7.29 -7.01
N ALA A 118 11.76 -8.27 -6.69
CA ALA A 118 10.37 -8.27 -7.09
C ALA A 118 9.51 -8.92 -6.02
N HIS A 119 8.34 -8.35 -5.79
CA HIS A 119 7.29 -8.94 -4.98
C HIS A 119 6.12 -9.25 -5.90
N HIS A 120 5.71 -10.50 -5.99
CA HIS A 120 4.53 -10.92 -6.71
C HIS A 120 3.44 -11.34 -5.73
N ALA A 121 2.20 -10.98 -6.01
CA ALA A 121 1.07 -11.37 -5.17
C ALA A 121 -0.16 -11.73 -6.02
N VAL A 122 -0.93 -12.70 -5.55
CA VAL A 122 -2.22 -13.08 -6.14
C VAL A 122 -3.14 -13.67 -5.08
N THR A 123 -4.42 -13.34 -5.17
CA THR A 123 -5.48 -13.95 -4.36
C THR A 123 -6.37 -14.79 -5.26
N PHE A 124 -6.42 -16.09 -5.00
CA PHE A 124 -7.35 -17.01 -5.65
C PHE A 124 -8.63 -17.10 -4.83
N ALA A 125 -9.78 -16.90 -5.47
CA ALA A 125 -11.09 -17.06 -4.88
C ALA A 125 -11.78 -18.32 -5.43
N PHE A 126 -12.46 -19.06 -4.56
CA PHE A 126 -13.03 -20.36 -4.87
C PHE A 126 -14.57 -20.34 -4.85
N GLU A 127 -15.17 -21.15 -5.73
CA GLU A 127 -16.63 -21.29 -5.81
C GLU A 127 -17.25 -21.88 -4.53
N SER A 128 -16.47 -22.66 -3.78
CA SER A 128 -16.89 -23.36 -2.57
C SER A 128 -15.80 -23.33 -1.50
N GLU A 129 -16.17 -23.69 -0.28
CA GLU A 129 -15.23 -23.74 0.84
C GLU A 129 -14.18 -24.84 0.72
N ILE A 130 -12.99 -24.53 1.23
CA ILE A 130 -11.89 -25.46 1.47
C ILE A 130 -11.75 -25.78 2.96
N VAL A 131 -10.87 -26.70 3.29
CA VAL A 131 -10.42 -27.00 4.65
C VAL A 131 -8.97 -26.49 4.78
N PRO A 132 -8.75 -25.25 5.26
CA PRO A 132 -7.43 -24.60 5.27
C PRO A 132 -6.33 -25.48 5.89
N ASP A 133 -6.61 -26.10 7.03
CA ASP A 133 -5.68 -26.97 7.78
C ASP A 133 -5.25 -28.25 7.02
N LYS A 134 -5.95 -28.58 5.93
CA LYS A 134 -5.64 -29.74 5.06
C LYS A 134 -5.06 -29.32 3.71
N CYS A 135 -4.91 -28.02 3.47
CA CYS A 135 -4.29 -27.51 2.26
C CYS A 135 -2.77 -27.49 2.44
N VAL A 136 -2.05 -27.70 1.34
CA VAL A 136 -0.59 -27.72 1.33
C VAL A 136 -0.08 -27.02 0.07
N TRP A 137 1.14 -26.50 0.11
CA TRP A 137 1.78 -25.90 -1.04
C TRP A 137 3.25 -26.31 -1.10
N LYS A 138 3.86 -26.21 -2.28
CA LYS A 138 5.29 -26.45 -2.48
C LYS A 138 5.82 -25.65 -3.67
N VAL A 139 7.12 -25.36 -3.64
CA VAL A 139 7.84 -24.76 -4.76
C VAL A 139 8.45 -25.86 -5.64
N ASP A 140 8.04 -25.90 -6.91
CA ASP A 140 8.55 -26.82 -7.93
C ASP A 140 9.61 -26.08 -8.77
N ARG A 141 10.82 -25.95 -8.22
CA ARG A 141 11.93 -25.19 -8.83
C ARG A 141 12.32 -25.67 -10.24
N PRO A 142 12.42 -26.98 -10.54
CA PRO A 142 12.76 -27.42 -11.89
C PRO A 142 11.79 -26.94 -12.96
N ASN A 143 10.53 -26.70 -12.59
CA ASN A 143 9.48 -26.22 -13.48
C ASN A 143 9.14 -24.73 -13.28
N GLY A 144 9.90 -23.99 -12.46
CA GLY A 144 9.67 -22.55 -12.30
C GLY A 144 8.31 -22.16 -11.71
N ARG A 145 7.68 -23.03 -10.89
CA ARG A 145 6.28 -22.83 -10.44
C ARG A 145 6.02 -23.13 -8.98
N VAL A 146 4.93 -22.58 -8.44
CA VAL A 146 4.37 -22.95 -7.12
C VAL A 146 3.15 -23.84 -7.33
N VAL A 147 3.11 -24.95 -6.60
CA VAL A 147 1.99 -25.90 -6.63
C VAL A 147 1.22 -25.78 -5.33
N ILE A 148 -0.06 -25.40 -5.42
CA ILE A 148 -0.97 -25.28 -4.28
C ILE A 148 -2.02 -26.38 -4.38
N ALA A 149 -2.10 -27.24 -3.37
CA ALA A 149 -3.09 -28.32 -3.29
C ALA A 149 -4.14 -27.97 -2.21
N LEU A 150 -5.38 -27.84 -2.64
CA LEU A 150 -6.53 -27.47 -1.83
C LEU A 150 -7.36 -28.70 -1.50
N LYS A 151 -7.80 -28.81 -0.24
CA LYS A 151 -8.79 -29.80 0.19
C LYS A 151 -10.17 -29.17 0.17
N LYS A 152 -11.07 -29.64 -0.68
CA LYS A 152 -12.46 -29.16 -0.71
C LYS A 152 -13.19 -29.59 0.57
N ARG A 153 -14.06 -28.73 1.09
CA ARG A 153 -14.99 -29.10 2.19
C ARG A 153 -16.08 -30.03 1.68
N ASP A 154 -16.65 -29.73 0.52
CA ASP A 154 -17.58 -30.60 -0.20
C ASP A 154 -16.84 -31.34 -1.32
N GLU A 155 -16.58 -32.63 -1.10
CA GLU A 155 -15.82 -33.45 -2.04
C GLU A 155 -16.60 -33.84 -3.30
N SER A 156 -17.94 -33.76 -3.23
CA SER A 156 -18.83 -34.12 -4.34
C SER A 156 -18.99 -33.00 -5.37
N ARG A 157 -18.70 -31.76 -4.97
CA ARG A 157 -18.85 -30.58 -5.80
C ARG A 157 -17.64 -30.38 -6.72
N SER A 158 -17.86 -30.47 -8.03
CA SER A 158 -16.87 -30.04 -9.03
C SER A 158 -16.75 -28.51 -9.05
N TRP A 159 -15.55 -28.02 -9.33
CA TRP A 159 -15.31 -26.59 -9.51
C TRP A 159 -15.06 -26.31 -10.99
N GLY A 160 -15.78 -25.34 -11.55
CA GLY A 160 -15.66 -24.99 -12.96
C GLY A 160 -14.47 -24.07 -13.24
N ALA A 161 -14.23 -23.14 -12.32
CA ALA A 161 -13.13 -22.19 -12.43
C ALA A 161 -12.60 -21.75 -11.06
N VAL A 162 -11.44 -21.13 -11.08
CA VAL A 162 -10.89 -20.34 -9.97
C VAL A 162 -10.74 -18.92 -10.46
N SER A 163 -11.28 -17.97 -9.72
CA SER A 163 -11.16 -16.55 -10.04
C SER A 163 -9.91 -16.00 -9.37
N THR A 164 -9.10 -15.25 -10.10
CA THR A 164 -8.11 -14.38 -9.48
C THR A 164 -8.77 -13.04 -9.22
N ASN A 165 -8.85 -12.65 -7.96
CA ASN A 165 -8.98 -11.23 -7.68
C ASN A 165 -7.60 -10.66 -7.97
N ASP A 166 -7.42 -10.12 -9.17
CA ASP A 166 -6.33 -9.18 -9.38
C ASP A 166 -6.44 -8.18 -8.23
N MET A 167 -5.40 -8.07 -7.41
CA MET A 167 -5.24 -6.99 -6.44
C MET A 167 -5.08 -5.63 -7.15
N ARG A 168 -5.69 -5.44 -8.32
CA ARG A 168 -6.28 -4.15 -8.59
C ARG A 168 -7.31 -3.96 -7.47
N PRO A 169 -7.23 -2.94 -6.62
CA PRO A 169 -8.39 -2.53 -5.84
C PRO A 169 -9.53 -2.40 -6.86
N SER A 170 -10.38 -3.41 -6.93
CA SER A 170 -11.45 -3.47 -7.91
C SER A 170 -12.38 -2.33 -7.51
N PRO A 171 -12.53 -1.28 -8.33
CA PRO A 171 -13.35 -0.13 -7.93
C PRO A 171 -14.84 -0.47 -7.88
N ALA A 172 -15.26 -1.73 -8.08
CA ALA A 172 -16.65 -2.10 -8.11
C ALA A 172 -16.86 -3.62 -7.92
N ALA A 173 -16.92 -4.10 -6.68
CA ALA A 173 -17.56 -5.39 -6.36
C ALA A 173 -18.20 -5.37 -4.97
N GLY A 174 -18.91 -4.29 -4.72
CA GLY A 174 -19.71 -4.08 -3.54
C GLY A 174 -20.18 -2.64 -3.58
N SER A 175 -21.26 -2.35 -4.30
CA SER A 175 -21.99 -1.08 -4.21
C SER A 175 -22.65 -0.88 -2.83
N GLY A 176 -22.04 -1.44 -1.78
CA GLY A 176 -22.44 -1.27 -0.41
C GLY A 176 -21.70 -0.09 0.15
N GLU A 177 -22.44 0.86 0.69
CA GLU A 177 -21.86 1.87 1.55
C GLU A 177 -21.55 1.26 2.92
N LEU A 178 -20.48 1.73 3.53
CA LEU A 178 -20.06 1.45 4.89
C LEU A 178 -20.43 2.66 5.75
N ASN A 179 -21.29 2.46 6.75
CA ASN A 179 -21.58 3.48 7.73
C ASN A 179 -20.47 3.49 8.80
N VAL A 180 -19.56 4.45 8.72
CA VAL A 180 -18.47 4.63 9.68
C VAL A 180 -18.83 5.74 10.66
N THR A 181 -18.70 5.46 11.95
CA THR A 181 -18.86 6.44 13.04
C THR A 181 -17.50 6.81 13.60
N ILE A 182 -17.17 8.08 13.53
CA ILE A 182 -15.88 8.64 13.92
C ILE A 182 -16.11 9.47 15.17
N HIS A 183 -15.59 8.99 16.30
CA HIS A 183 -15.61 9.70 17.56
C HIS A 183 -14.47 10.71 17.58
N ILE A 184 -14.81 12.00 17.55
CA ILE A 184 -13.84 13.08 17.68
C ILE A 184 -13.43 13.20 19.15
N GLU A 185 -14.41 13.16 20.06
CA GLU A 185 -14.18 13.18 21.50
C GLU A 185 -15.27 12.34 22.19
N ARG A 186 -14.93 11.09 22.52
CA ARG A 186 -15.89 10.11 23.05
C ARG A 186 -16.47 10.54 24.39
N ARG A 187 -15.69 11.22 25.24
CA ARG A 187 -16.14 11.70 26.56
C ARG A 187 -17.22 12.78 26.46
N LEU A 188 -17.15 13.59 25.41
CA LEU A 188 -18.12 14.65 25.13
C LEU A 188 -19.28 14.17 24.23
N GLY A 189 -19.24 12.92 23.76
CA GLY A 189 -20.23 12.36 22.84
C GLY A 189 -20.17 12.98 21.43
N ILE A 190 -19.08 13.66 21.08
CA ILE A 190 -18.91 14.30 19.77
C ILE A 190 -18.50 13.23 18.77
N ARG A 191 -19.36 12.98 17.78
CA ARG A 191 -19.15 12.00 16.72
C ARG A 191 -19.68 12.48 15.38
N VAL A 192 -19.09 11.97 14.31
CA VAL A 192 -19.53 12.17 12.93
C VAL A 192 -19.78 10.81 12.30
N SER A 193 -20.94 10.64 11.67
CA SER A 193 -21.25 9.42 10.92
C SER A 193 -21.16 9.71 9.43
N LYS A 194 -20.51 8.81 8.69
CA LYS A 194 -20.31 8.92 7.23
C LYS A 194 -20.71 7.63 6.55
N SER A 195 -21.46 7.77 5.46
CA SER A 195 -21.68 6.68 4.51
C SER A 195 -20.57 6.74 3.46
N LEU A 196 -19.68 5.75 3.48
CA LEU A 196 -18.48 5.72 2.64
C LEU A 196 -18.52 4.53 1.70
N PRO A 197 -18.00 4.62 0.47
CA PRO A 197 -17.84 3.45 -0.37
C PRO A 197 -16.94 2.41 0.32
N ARG A 198 -17.33 1.13 0.27
CA ARG A 198 -16.44 0.04 0.68
C ARG A 198 -15.15 0.08 -0.13
N GLY A 199 -14.03 -0.26 0.50
CA GLY A 199 -12.71 -0.22 -0.15
C GLY A 199 -12.00 1.14 -0.07
N MET A 200 -12.65 2.16 0.51
CA MET A 200 -12.00 3.44 0.79
C MET A 200 -10.85 3.27 1.78
N THR A 201 -9.74 3.94 1.50
CA THR A 201 -8.56 3.95 2.38
C THR A 201 -8.73 4.94 3.52
N VAL A 202 -7.99 4.73 4.61
CA VAL A 202 -7.94 5.64 5.76
C VAL A 202 -7.48 7.03 5.34
N ARG A 203 -6.52 7.15 4.41
CA ARG A 203 -6.10 8.45 3.86
C ARG A 203 -7.24 9.21 3.19
N GLU A 204 -8.03 8.53 2.38
CA GLU A 204 -9.18 9.15 1.69
C GLU A 204 -10.24 9.61 2.69
N LEU A 205 -10.48 8.83 3.75
CA LEU A 205 -11.35 9.26 4.85
C LEU A 205 -10.82 10.51 5.55
N LYS A 206 -9.52 10.55 5.90
CA LYS A 206 -8.90 11.74 6.51
C LYS A 206 -9.08 12.99 5.63
N ARG A 207 -8.92 12.85 4.31
CA ARG A 207 -9.16 13.95 3.36
C ARG A 207 -10.60 14.47 3.42
N ILE A 208 -11.59 13.58 3.48
CA ILE A 208 -13.00 13.96 3.62
C ILE A 208 -13.22 14.73 4.93
N LEU A 209 -12.64 14.26 6.04
CA LEU A 209 -12.74 14.94 7.33
C LEU A 209 -12.14 16.34 7.31
N VAL A 210 -10.97 16.52 6.69
CA VAL A 210 -10.31 17.83 6.56
C VAL A 210 -11.11 18.78 5.67
N GLN A 211 -11.66 18.28 4.55
CA GLN A 211 -12.47 19.12 3.65
C GLN A 211 -13.75 19.65 4.29
N GLU A 212 -14.31 18.90 5.24
CA GLU A 212 -15.51 19.30 5.98
C GLU A 212 -15.22 20.08 7.26
N ASP A 213 -13.95 20.18 7.67
CA ASP A 213 -13.55 21.03 8.80
C ASP A 213 -13.74 22.50 8.42
N SER A 214 -14.92 23.03 8.78
CA SER A 214 -15.27 24.44 8.59
C SER A 214 -14.28 25.41 9.25
N LEU A 215 -13.49 24.96 10.23
CA LEU A 215 -12.50 25.77 10.92
C LEU A 215 -11.12 25.71 10.25
N GLN A 216 -10.91 24.79 9.30
CA GLN A 216 -9.65 24.56 8.57
C GLN A 216 -8.42 24.46 9.49
N LYS A 217 -8.59 23.85 10.67
CA LYS A 217 -7.53 23.78 11.67
C LYS A 217 -6.70 22.51 11.56
N ALA A 218 -7.29 21.43 11.04
CA ALA A 218 -6.61 20.14 10.96
C ALA A 218 -6.01 19.91 9.57
N SER A 219 -4.77 19.42 9.52
CA SER A 219 -4.18 18.83 8.32
C SER A 219 -4.38 17.32 8.27
N GLU A 220 -4.31 16.71 7.07
CA GLU A 220 -4.44 15.25 6.89
C GLU A 220 -3.41 14.46 7.75
N GLN A 221 -2.25 15.06 8.03
CA GLN A 221 -1.15 14.46 8.77
C GLN A 221 -1.34 14.50 10.29
N GLU A 222 -2.13 15.45 10.81
CA GLU A 222 -2.37 15.63 12.25
C GLU A 222 -3.50 14.72 12.77
N ILE A 223 -4.30 14.15 11.85
CA ILE A 223 -5.41 13.27 12.19
C ILE A 223 -4.90 11.83 12.24
N GLY A 224 -4.76 11.27 13.44
CA GLY A 224 -4.67 9.83 13.65
C GLY A 224 -6.08 9.21 13.71
N LEU A 225 -6.25 8.00 13.18
CA LEU A 225 -7.48 7.23 13.34
C LEU A 225 -7.15 5.90 14.00
N MET A 226 -7.93 5.54 15.03
CA MET A 226 -7.77 4.30 15.77
C MET A 226 -9.10 3.53 15.76
N GLN A 227 -9.06 2.22 15.58
CA GLN A 227 -10.26 1.38 15.60
C GLN A 227 -10.78 1.23 17.05
N SER A 228 -12.06 1.58 17.25
CA SER A 228 -12.71 1.43 18.54
C SER A 228 -12.76 -0.05 18.96
N GLY A 229 -12.43 -0.31 20.22
CA GLY A 229 -12.47 -1.66 20.81
C GLY A 229 -11.15 -2.42 20.70
N THR A 230 -10.48 -2.37 19.54
CA THR A 230 -9.14 -2.99 19.39
C THR A 230 -8.02 -2.06 19.83
N GLY A 231 -8.22 -0.74 19.75
CA GLY A 231 -7.18 0.24 20.00
C GLY A 231 -6.07 0.25 18.94
N ARG A 232 -6.29 -0.43 17.80
CA ARG A 232 -5.32 -0.47 16.70
C ARG A 232 -5.32 0.88 15.98
N VAL A 233 -4.15 1.51 15.92
CA VAL A 233 -3.92 2.69 15.06
C VAL A 233 -3.95 2.24 13.61
N LEU A 234 -4.73 2.94 12.79
CA LEU A 234 -4.88 2.64 11.38
C LEU A 234 -3.90 3.47 10.55
N LEU A 235 -3.21 2.82 9.62
CA LEU A 235 -2.29 3.45 8.70
C LEU A 235 -3.05 4.04 7.51
N ASP A 236 -2.47 5.05 6.86
CA ASP A 236 -3.04 5.70 5.67
C ASP A 236 -3.38 4.71 4.52
N THR A 237 -2.63 3.61 4.43
CA THR A 237 -2.79 2.56 3.42
C THR A 237 -3.82 1.49 3.80
N ASP A 238 -4.29 1.48 5.05
CA ASP A 238 -5.31 0.53 5.49
C ASP A 238 -6.63 0.82 4.78
N VAL A 239 -7.33 -0.26 4.41
CA VAL A 239 -8.65 -0.21 3.77
C VAL A 239 -9.73 -0.37 4.83
N LEU A 240 -10.76 0.48 4.78
CA LEU A 240 -11.89 0.41 5.71
C LEU A 240 -12.72 -0.85 5.43
N THR A 241 -12.85 -1.70 6.45
CA THR A 241 -13.61 -2.95 6.43
C THR A 241 -14.88 -2.84 7.27
N SER A 242 -15.78 -3.82 7.19
CA SER A 242 -16.97 -3.91 8.05
C SER A 242 -16.66 -4.07 9.54
N GLU A 243 -15.42 -4.42 9.89
CA GLU A 243 -14.97 -4.51 11.29
C GLU A 243 -14.50 -3.14 11.81
N ALA A 244 -14.12 -2.22 10.91
CA ALA A 244 -13.63 -0.88 11.23
C ALA A 244 -14.74 0.19 11.10
N VAL A 245 -15.94 -0.13 11.60
CA VAL A 245 -17.11 0.78 11.53
C VAL A 245 -17.11 1.87 12.60
N GLU A 246 -16.37 1.68 13.70
CA GLU A 246 -16.22 2.67 14.75
C GLU A 246 -14.77 3.07 14.91
N LEU A 247 -14.47 4.35 14.71
CA LEU A 247 -13.13 4.92 14.76
C LEU A 247 -13.07 6.03 15.81
N GLU A 248 -11.89 6.24 16.38
CA GLU A 248 -11.58 7.36 17.28
C GLU A 248 -10.50 8.23 16.65
N VAL A 249 -10.65 9.55 16.75
CA VAL A 249 -9.61 10.50 16.36
C VAL A 249 -8.54 10.51 17.44
N CYS A 250 -7.29 10.32 17.03
CA CYS A 250 -6.13 10.45 17.90
C CYS A 250 -5.36 11.72 17.52
N THR A 251 -5.06 12.57 18.48
CA THR A 251 -4.19 13.74 18.32
C THR A 251 -2.73 13.40 18.68
N GLY A 252 -1.80 14.17 18.13
CA GLY A 252 -0.37 13.85 17.92
C GLY A 252 0.45 13.25 19.07
N ASP A 253 0.01 13.34 20.32
CA ASP A 253 0.71 12.72 21.46
C ASP A 253 0.80 11.18 21.35
N PHE A 254 -0.04 10.56 20.54
CA PHE A 254 -0.04 9.11 20.29
C PHE A 254 0.91 8.66 19.18
N LEU A 255 1.28 9.54 18.24
CA LEU A 255 2.09 9.15 17.07
C LEU A 255 3.60 9.18 17.34
N ASP A 256 4.03 9.91 18.37
CA ASP A 256 5.45 10.05 18.74
C ASP A 256 5.95 8.95 19.70
N ARG A 257 5.12 7.96 20.03
CA ARG A 257 5.57 6.81 20.84
C ARG A 257 6.10 5.73 19.92
N PRO A 258 7.42 5.48 19.88
CA PRO A 258 7.93 4.29 19.21
C PRO A 258 7.41 3.05 19.94
N ASP A 259 6.80 2.14 19.20
CA ASP A 259 6.50 0.77 19.66
C ASP A 259 7.77 0.03 20.10
#